data_AF-A0A2X3I6Q0-F1
#
_entry.id   AF-A0A2X3I6Q0-F1
#
_cell.length_a   1.000
_cell.length_b   1.000
_cell.length_c   1.000
_cell.angle_alpha   90.00
_cell.angle_beta   90.00
_cell.angle_gamma   90.00
#
_symmetry.space_group_name_H-M   'P 1'
#
loop_
_entity.id
_entity.type
_entity.pdbx_description
1 polymer ?
#
loop_
_entity_poly.entity_id
_entity_poly.type
_entity_poly.pdbx_seq_one_letter_code
_entity_poly.pdbx_strand_id
1 'polypeptide(L)'
;MLWNIILELKKYPVIIMDSIDQAYPMLEAIKAELCWNPRLKMDFPESCGPGRVWQMGTILTATDIKVQVAGSGKNCAACAWPVSS
;
A
#
# COMPACT_ATOMS: atom_id res chain seq x y z
N MET A 1 4.75 -8.56 -4.15
CA MET A 1 4.53 -7.42 -3.24
C MET A 1 3.51 -7.75 -2.15
N LEU A 2 2.32 -8.25 -2.51
CA LEU A 2 1.27 -8.64 -1.56
C LEU A 2 1.78 -9.55 -0.42
N TRP A 3 2.56 -10.58 -0.74
CA TRP A 3 3.12 -11.50 0.25
C TRP A 3 4.02 -10.82 1.30
N ASN A 4 4.79 -9.79 0.90
CA ASN A 4 5.64 -9.03 1.84
C ASN A 4 4.83 -8.13 2.77
N ILE A 5 3.61 -7.76 2.35
CA ILE A 5 2.67 -7.00 3.18
C ILE A 5 2.04 -7.97 4.19
N ILE A 6 1.60 -9.14 3.74
CA ILE A 6 0.97 -10.14 4.61
C ILE A 6 1.94 -10.67 5.67
N LEU A 7 3.16 -11.04 5.27
CA LEU A 7 4.22 -11.53 6.16
C LEU A 7 5.02 -10.42 6.86
N GLU A 8 4.64 -9.16 6.67
CA GLU A 8 5.31 -8.00 7.26
C GLU A 8 6.82 -7.88 6.98
N LEU A 9 7.31 -8.59 5.95
CA LEU A 9 8.73 -8.63 5.58
C LEU A 9 9.26 -7.26 5.13
N LYS A 10 8.39 -6.39 4.63
CA LYS A 10 8.73 -5.01 4.24
C LYS A 10 7.65 -4.05 4.70
N LYS A 11 8.02 -3.11 5.58
CA LYS A 11 7.11 -2.09 6.12
C LYS A 11 6.76 -0.95 5.16
N TYR A 12 7.56 -0.77 4.09
CA TYR A 12 7.41 0.34 3.14
C TYR A 12 7.55 -0.11 1.67
N PRO A 13 6.60 -0.88 1.13
CA PRO A 13 6.63 -1.21 -0.29
C PRO A 13 6.10 -0.04 -1.14
N VAL A 14 6.91 0.40 -2.10
CA VAL A 14 6.55 1.47 -3.05
C VAL A 14 6.33 0.87 -4.43
N ILE A 15 5.20 1.21 -5.05
CA ILE A 15 4.88 0.85 -6.43
C ILE A 15 5.33 2.01 -7.32
N ILE A 16 6.36 1.77 -8.13
CA ILE A 16 6.86 2.75 -9.10
C ILE A 16 6.36 2.34 -10.47
N MET A 17 5.67 3.25 -11.16
CA MET A 17 5.18 3.04 -12.52
C MET A 17 5.56 4.23 -13.41
N ASP A 18 5.68 3.96 -14.71
CA ASP A 18 5.91 5.00 -15.71
C ASP A 18 4.76 6.02 -15.73
N SER A 19 3.52 5.54 -15.57
CA SER A 19 2.34 6.39 -15.43
C SER A 19 1.64 6.18 -14.08
N ILE A 20 1.30 7.28 -13.40
CA ILE A 20 0.55 7.26 -12.14
C ILE A 20 -0.87 6.70 -12.34
N ASP A 21 -1.46 6.93 -13.51
CA ASP A 21 -2.78 6.42 -13.88
C ASP A 21 -2.80 4.89 -14.00
N GLN A 22 -1.65 4.26 -14.29
CA GLN A 22 -1.50 2.81 -14.25
C GLN A 22 -1.23 2.30 -12.82
N ALA A 23 -0.61 3.12 -11.96
CA ALA A 23 -0.32 2.74 -10.58
C ALA A 23 -1.58 2.65 -9.71
N TYR A 24 -2.56 3.52 -9.92
CA TYR A 24 -3.83 3.52 -9.20
C TYR A 24 -4.61 2.20 -9.29
N PRO A 25 -4.92 1.65 -10.48
CA PRO A 25 -5.64 0.38 -10.59
C PRO A 25 -4.85 -0.80 -10.00
N MET A 26 -3.52 -0.74 -10.01
CA MET A 26 -2.71 -1.76 -9.34
C MET A 26 -2.84 -1.71 -7.82
N LEU A 27 -2.85 -0.51 -7.23
CA LEU A 27 -3.08 -0.37 -5.79
C LEU A 27 -4.51 -0.77 -5.42
N GLU A 28 -5.50 -0.41 -6.24
CA GLU A 28 -6.89 -0.84 -6.09
C GLU A 28 -7.04 -2.35 -6.12
N ALA A 29 -6.37 -3.04 -7.05
CA ALA A 29 -6.37 -4.50 -7.11
C ALA A 29 -5.82 -5.11 -5.80
N ILE A 30 -4.73 -4.55 -5.25
CA ILE A 30 -4.15 -5.01 -3.98
C ILE A 30 -5.13 -4.78 -2.81
N LYS A 31 -5.79 -3.62 -2.75
CA LYS A 31 -6.84 -3.36 -1.75
C LYS A 31 -7.98 -4.36 -1.85
N ALA A 32 -8.42 -4.64 -3.07
CA ALA A 32 -9.50 -5.57 -3.32
C ALA A 32 -9.11 -6.98 -2.86
N GLU A 33 -7.90 -7.45 -3.19
CA GLU A 33 -7.37 -8.73 -2.71
C GLU A 33 -7.32 -8.78 -1.18
N LEU A 34 -6.81 -7.74 -0.50
CA LEU A 34 -6.74 -7.71 0.96
C LEU A 34 -8.12 -7.69 1.63
N CYS A 35 -9.14 -7.11 0.99
CA CYS A 35 -10.47 -6.97 1.57
C CYS A 35 -11.41 -8.14 1.21
N TRP A 36 -11.26 -8.71 0.02
CA TRP A 36 -12.22 -9.65 -0.57
C TRP A 36 -11.68 -11.06 -0.71
N ASN A 37 -10.38 -11.31 -0.53
CA ASN A 37 -9.84 -12.66 -0.62
C ASN A 37 -10.12 -13.46 0.67
N PRO A 38 -10.97 -14.50 0.62
CA PRO A 38 -11.35 -15.26 1.81
C PRO A 38 -10.20 -16.08 2.38
N ARG A 39 -9.24 -16.52 1.54
CA ARG A 39 -8.07 -17.27 2.01
C ARG A 39 -7.17 -16.39 2.87
N LEU A 40 -6.91 -15.16 2.42
CA LEU A 40 -6.10 -14.21 3.17
C LEU A 40 -6.74 -13.85 4.51
N LYS A 41 -8.07 -13.67 4.54
CA LYS A 41 -8.80 -13.42 5.79
C LYS A 41 -8.74 -14.57 6.79
N MET A 42 -8.69 -15.81 6.30
CA MET A 42 -8.58 -16.98 7.17
C MET A 42 -7.17 -17.17 7.71
N ASP A 43 -6.15 -17.02 6.86
CA ASP A 43 -4.75 -17.25 7.25
C ASP A 43 -4.14 -16.05 8.00
N PHE A 44 -4.55 -14.82 7.65
CA PHE A 44 -3.97 -13.57 8.18
C PHE A 44 -5.06 -12.53 8.50
N PRO A 45 -5.94 -12.81 9.48
CA PRO A 45 -7.04 -11.91 9.84
C PRO A 45 -6.55 -10.54 10.32
N GLU A 46 -5.37 -10.46 10.94
CA GLU A 46 -4.80 -9.21 11.46
C GLU A 46 -4.22 -8.29 10.36
N SER A 47 -3.74 -8.87 9.25
CA SER A 47 -3.20 -8.10 8.12
C SER A 47 -4.25 -7.77 7.05
N CYS A 48 -5.43 -8.41 7.11
CA CYS A 48 -6.51 -8.21 6.16
C CYS A 48 -7.48 -7.11 6.60
N GLY A 49 -7.52 -6.02 5.85
CA GLY A 49 -8.52 -4.96 6.03
C GLY A 49 -7.97 -3.54 5.81
N PRO A 50 -8.87 -2.55 5.73
CA PRO A 50 -8.46 -1.16 5.65
C PRO A 50 -7.86 -0.67 6.98
N GLY A 51 -6.62 -0.18 6.95
CA GLY A 51 -6.00 0.48 8.09
C GLY A 51 -6.40 1.95 8.21
N ARG A 52 -5.63 2.73 8.97
CA ARG A 52 -5.91 4.15 9.26
C ARG A 52 -6.00 5.02 8.00
N VAL A 53 -5.25 4.68 6.94
CA VAL A 53 -5.21 5.44 5.69
C VAL A 53 -5.57 4.50 4.54
N TRP A 54 -6.59 4.84 3.76
CA TRP A 54 -7.01 4.02 2.62
C TRP A 54 -7.39 4.89 1.42
N GLN A 55 -6.38 5.45 0.76
CA GLN A 55 -6.53 6.41 -0.35
C GLN A 55 -6.08 5.81 -1.68
N MET A 56 -6.45 6.44 -2.79
CA MET A 56 -6.07 6.01 -4.14
C MET A 56 -4.54 5.94 -4.32
N GLY A 57 -3.79 6.84 -3.69
CA GLY A 57 -2.32 6.91 -3.82
C GLY A 57 -1.52 6.24 -2.69
N THR A 58 -2.14 5.91 -1.57
CA THR A 58 -1.45 5.43 -0.37
C THR A 58 -2.42 4.65 0.50
N ILE A 59 -2.00 3.48 0.97
CA ILE A 59 -2.73 2.68 1.95
C ILE A 59 -1.85 2.33 3.14
N LEU A 60 -2.47 2.25 4.30
CA LEU A 60 -1.94 1.61 5.49
C LEU A 60 -2.76 0.34 5.72
N THR A 61 -2.10 -0.79 5.94
CA THR A 61 -2.76 -1.99 6.47
C THR A 61 -2.99 -1.86 7.98
N ALA A 62 -3.75 -2.80 8.56
CA ALA A 62 -3.96 -2.86 10.00
C ALA A 62 -2.67 -3.10 10.80
N THR A 63 -1.68 -3.76 10.19
CA THR A 63 -0.32 -4.00 10.69
C THR A 63 0.66 -2.83 10.49
N ASP A 64 0.16 -1.63 10.20
CA ASP A 64 0.97 -0.41 10.02
C ASP A 64 1.93 -0.44 8.81
N ILE A 65 1.63 -1.27 7.79
CA ILE A 65 2.43 -1.32 6.57
C ILE A 65 1.94 -0.25 5.61
N LYS A 66 2.82 0.70 5.29
CA LYS A 66 2.51 1.81 4.39
C LYS A 66 2.91 1.46 2.96
N VAL A 67 1.90 1.32 2.12
CA VAL A 67 2.05 1.12 0.68
C VAL A 67 1.77 2.42 -0.05
N GLN A 68 2.67 2.84 -0.93
CA GLN A 68 2.51 4.09 -1.68
C GLN A 68 2.80 3.88 -3.17
N VAL A 69 2.04 4.56 -4.02
CA VAL A 69 2.33 4.63 -5.47
C VAL A 69 3.12 5.90 -5.78
N ALA A 70 4.12 5.76 -6.66
CA ALA A 70 4.91 6.85 -7.22
C ALA A 70 4.87 6.75 -8.75
N GLY A 71 4.54 7.85 -9.42
CA GLY A 71 4.58 7.94 -10.88
C GLY A 71 5.86 8.62 -11.36
N SER A 72 6.42 8.13 -12.47
CA SER A 72 7.52 8.80 -13.17
C SER A 72 7.04 10.18 -13.65
N GLY A 73 7.68 11.25 -13.19
CA GLY A 73 7.39 12.62 -13.62
C GLY A 73 6.99 13.61 -12.53
N LYS A 74 6.80 13.18 -11.28
CA LYS A 74 6.69 14.11 -10.13
C LYS A 74 7.67 13.72 -9.03
N ASN A 75 8.80 14.43 -9.07
CA ASN A 75 9.69 14.81 -7.98
C ASN A 75 9.43 14.03 -6.67
N CYS A 76 10.41 13.24 -6.24
CA CYS A 76 10.51 12.65 -4.91
C CYS A 76 10.67 13.72 -3.80
N ALA A 77 9.81 14.75 -3.75
CA ALA A 77 9.78 15.76 -2.70
C ALA A 77 8.82 15.38 -1.55
N ALA A 78 7.95 14.38 -1.74
CA ALA A 78 7.10 13.85 -0.67
C ALA A 78 7.82 12.82 0.23
N CYS A 79 9.14 12.67 0.09
CA CYS A 79 10.02 12.14 1.12
C CYS A 79 10.24 13.17 2.26
N ALA A 80 9.37 14.16 2.41
CA ALA A 80 9.19 14.89 3.64
C ALA A 80 8.29 14.04 4.56
N TRP A 81 8.91 13.17 5.34
CA TRP A 81 8.39 12.94 6.69
C TRP A 81 8.15 14.32 7.33
N PRO A 82 7.06 14.52 8.09
CA PRO A 82 6.93 15.73 8.89
C PRO A 82 8.03 15.69 9.96
N VAL A 83 9.22 16.18 9.64
CA VAL A 83 10.08 16.79 10.64
C VAL A 83 9.41 18.11 10.97
N SER A 84 8.62 18.09 12.02
CA SER A 84 8.26 19.28 12.78
C SER A 84 9.53 20.05 13.12
N SER A 85 9.74 21.21 12.51
CA SER A 85 10.17 22.48 13.12
C SER A 85 10.27 23.54 12.04
#